data_AF-A0A965NA76-F1
#
_entry.id   AF-A0A965NA76-F1
#
_cell.length_a   1.000
_cell.length_b   1.000
_cell.length_c   1.000
_cell.angle_alpha   90.00
_cell.angle_beta   90.00
_cell.angle_gamma   90.00
#
_symmetry.space_group_name_H-M   'P 1'
#
loop_
_entity.id
_entity.type
_entity.pdbx_description
1 polymer ?
#
loop_
_entity_poly.entity_id
_entity_poly.type
_entity_poly.pdbx_seq_one_letter_code
_entity_poly.pdbx_strand_id
1 'polypeptide(L)'
;MGGALIAHNANAQTVEPRKPQAAASAHHRSTAAAGPLYGAREDVVAFAHRTAALNDLDARWVRKQLAAARRLPAVQKLIMPPPSGTAKNWGAYRDRFLTPDRVGAGVAFWQRHERWLQAAEARWGVPAEVIVGIVGVET
;
A
#
# COMPACT_ATOMS: atom_id res chain seq x y z
N MET A 1 25.88 -27.93 65.52
CA MET A 1 27.14 -27.17 65.55
C MET A 1 27.09 -26.12 64.45
N GLY A 2 27.10 -24.84 64.82
CA GLY A 2 27.49 -23.72 63.95
C GLY A 2 26.47 -23.24 62.91
N GLY A 3 25.85 -22.09 63.17
CA GLY A 3 25.04 -21.38 62.19
C GLY A 3 25.85 -20.48 61.25
N ALA A 4 25.14 -19.86 60.31
CA ALA A 4 25.40 -18.51 59.81
C ALA A 4 24.22 -18.06 58.95
N LEU A 5 23.54 -16.99 59.39
CA LEU A 5 22.69 -16.17 58.55
C LEU A 5 23.55 -15.47 57.49
N ILE A 6 23.10 -15.48 56.23
CA ILE A 6 23.24 -14.32 55.35
C ILE A 6 21.90 -14.12 54.64
N ALA A 7 21.22 -13.05 55.01
CA ALA A 7 20.07 -12.52 54.30
C ALA A 7 20.53 -11.82 53.02
N HIS A 8 19.92 -12.12 51.88
CA HIS A 8 19.88 -11.23 50.73
C HIS A 8 18.45 -11.18 50.17
N ASN A 9 17.75 -10.16 50.66
CA ASN A 9 16.71 -9.34 50.02
C ASN A 9 16.03 -9.92 48.77
N ALA A 10 14.87 -10.57 48.96
CA ALA A 10 13.92 -10.85 47.89
C ALA A 10 13.11 -9.58 47.60
N ASN A 11 13.47 -8.85 46.54
CA ASN A 11 12.63 -7.77 46.04
C ASN A 11 11.48 -8.37 45.22
N ALA A 12 10.34 -8.52 45.88
CA ALA A 12 9.08 -8.86 45.25
C ALA A 12 8.65 -7.69 44.35
N GLN A 13 8.79 -7.86 43.03
CA GLN A 13 8.02 -7.09 42.06
C GLN A 13 6.82 -7.91 41.63
N THR A 14 5.66 -7.43 42.08
CA THR A 14 4.32 -7.86 41.72
C THR A 14 4.15 -7.91 40.21
N VAL A 15 3.91 -9.11 39.67
CA VAL A 15 3.46 -9.31 38.29
C VAL A 15 1.97 -9.00 38.24
N GLU A 16 1.59 -7.84 37.71
CA GLU A 16 0.19 -7.53 37.41
C GLU A 16 -0.32 -8.43 36.26
N PRO A 17 -1.58 -8.91 36.32
CA PRO A 17 -2.11 -9.80 35.30
C PRO A 17 -2.41 -9.04 34.00
N ARG A 18 -1.74 -9.44 32.90
CA ARG A 18 -2.00 -8.92 31.55
C ARG A 18 -3.39 -9.34 31.09
N LYS A 19 -4.28 -8.35 30.93
CA LYS A 19 -5.64 -8.49 30.40
C LYS A 19 -5.59 -9.05 28.96
N PRO A 20 -6.41 -10.04 28.59
CA PRO A 20 -6.39 -10.59 27.24
C PRO A 20 -7.00 -9.58 26.27
N GLN A 21 -6.17 -9.02 25.38
CA GLN A 21 -6.63 -8.15 24.32
C GLN A 21 -7.17 -9.02 23.18
N ALA A 22 -8.48 -9.20 23.17
CA ALA A 22 -9.20 -9.83 22.07
C ALA A 22 -8.90 -9.06 20.76
N ALA A 23 -8.31 -9.76 19.79
CA ALA A 23 -8.14 -9.27 18.43
C ALA A 23 -9.51 -9.21 17.75
N ALA A 24 -10.21 -8.09 17.90
CA ALA A 24 -11.32 -7.75 17.04
C ALA A 24 -10.76 -7.22 15.72
N SER A 25 -10.71 -8.09 14.71
CA SER A 25 -10.47 -7.71 13.32
C SER A 25 -11.64 -6.85 12.81
N ALA A 26 -11.64 -5.56 13.17
CA ALA A 26 -12.51 -4.60 12.54
C ALA A 26 -11.99 -4.37 11.12
N HIS A 27 -12.60 -5.04 10.14
CA HIS A 27 -12.56 -4.57 8.77
C HIS A 27 -13.07 -3.13 8.79
N HIS A 28 -12.15 -2.16 8.70
CA HIS A 28 -12.49 -0.79 8.33
C HIS A 28 -13.08 -0.82 6.93
N ARG A 29 -14.37 -1.13 6.82
CA ARG A 29 -15.19 -0.53 5.77
C ARG A 29 -15.13 0.96 6.04
N SER A 30 -14.14 1.60 5.45
CA SER A 30 -14.07 3.05 5.39
C SER A 30 -15.32 3.52 4.67
N THR A 31 -16.38 3.80 5.42
CA THR A 31 -17.41 4.73 5.01
C THR A 31 -16.79 6.13 5.13
N ALA A 32 -15.70 6.39 4.39
CA ALA A 32 -15.27 7.74 4.16
C ALA A 32 -16.45 8.43 3.49
N ALA A 33 -17.01 9.45 4.15
CA ALA A 33 -18.09 10.26 3.64
C ALA A 33 -17.78 10.60 2.18
N ALA A 34 -18.52 9.97 1.28
CA ALA A 34 -18.15 9.95 -0.12
C ALA A 34 -18.36 11.37 -0.66
N GLY A 35 -17.29 12.00 -1.15
CA GLY A 35 -17.32 13.41 -1.54
C GLY A 35 -18.32 13.70 -2.67
N PRO A 36 -18.44 14.98 -3.07
CA PRO A 36 -19.43 15.40 -4.07
C PRO A 36 -19.37 14.55 -5.34
N LEU A 37 -20.54 14.24 -5.90
CA LEU A 37 -20.66 13.59 -7.20
C LEU A 37 -20.17 14.55 -8.30
N TYR A 38 -19.58 13.98 -9.35
CA TYR A 38 -19.07 14.77 -10.48
C TYR A 38 -20.14 15.13 -11.52
N GLY A 39 -21.28 14.43 -11.55
CA GLY A 39 -22.22 14.45 -12.68
C GLY A 39 -22.85 15.80 -13.03
N ALA A 40 -22.96 16.72 -12.08
CA ALA A 40 -23.57 18.04 -12.30
C ALA A 40 -22.56 19.12 -12.70
N ARG A 41 -21.26 18.82 -12.75
CA ARG A 41 -20.26 19.82 -13.10
C ARG A 41 -20.16 19.98 -14.62
N GLU A 42 -20.22 21.22 -15.08
CA GLU A 42 -20.17 21.56 -16.51
C GLU A 42 -18.88 21.08 -17.18
N ASP A 43 -17.74 21.20 -16.49
CA ASP A 43 -16.44 20.75 -16.99
C ASP A 43 -16.39 19.22 -17.18
N VAL A 44 -17.06 18.47 -16.31
CA VAL A 44 -17.21 17.01 -16.41
C VAL A 44 -18.13 16.63 -17.57
N VAL A 45 -19.21 17.38 -17.80
CA VAL A 45 -20.10 17.16 -18.97
C VAL A 45 -19.35 17.43 -20.27
N ALA A 46 -18.62 18.53 -20.35
CA ALA A 46 -17.80 18.86 -21.52
C ALA A 46 -16.71 17.78 -21.75
N PHE A 47 -16.07 17.30 -20.69
CA PHE A 47 -15.12 16.20 -20.75
C PHE A 47 -15.78 14.89 -21.24
N ALA A 48 -17.00 14.58 -20.79
CA ALA A 48 -17.75 13.40 -21.23
C ALA A 48 -17.98 13.43 -22.75
N HIS A 49 -18.42 14.57 -23.29
CA HIS A 49 -18.63 14.75 -24.73
C HIS A 49 -17.33 14.61 -25.53
N ARG A 50 -16.24 15.26 -25.08
CA ARG A 50 -14.93 15.14 -25.75
C ARG A 50 -14.42 13.70 -25.73
N THR A 51 -14.49 13.03 -24.58
CA THR A 51 -14.03 11.63 -24.43
C THR A 51 -14.85 10.69 -25.30
N ALA A 52 -16.17 10.89 -25.35
CA ALA A 52 -17.06 10.10 -26.19
C ALA A 52 -16.71 10.25 -27.68
N ALA A 53 -16.50 11.48 -28.15
CA ALA A 53 -16.11 11.73 -29.54
C ALA A 53 -14.72 11.17 -29.90
N LEU A 54 -13.74 11.31 -29.01
CA LEU A 54 -12.37 10.82 -29.24
C LEU A 54 -12.25 9.29 -29.28
N ASN A 55 -13.17 8.58 -28.63
CA ASN A 55 -13.10 7.12 -28.48
C ASN A 55 -14.27 6.39 -29.15
N ASP A 56 -15.09 7.09 -29.94
CA ASP A 56 -16.29 6.54 -30.60
C ASP A 56 -17.27 5.84 -29.64
N LEU A 57 -17.62 6.51 -28.54
CA LEU A 57 -18.52 6.01 -27.48
C LEU A 57 -19.84 6.82 -27.42
N ASP A 58 -20.92 6.22 -26.90
CA ASP A 58 -22.16 6.97 -26.59
C ASP A 58 -21.90 7.98 -25.46
N ALA A 59 -22.04 9.27 -25.76
CA ALA A 59 -21.88 10.36 -24.80
C ALA A 59 -22.80 10.23 -23.58
N ARG A 60 -24.00 9.68 -23.72
CA ARG A 60 -24.92 9.42 -22.60
C ARG A 60 -24.38 8.34 -21.68
N TRP A 61 -23.76 7.31 -22.24
CA TRP A 61 -23.12 6.26 -21.45
C TRP A 61 -21.94 6.81 -20.66
N VAL A 62 -21.03 7.56 -21.30
CA VAL A 62 -19.87 8.18 -20.64
C VAL A 62 -20.33 9.12 -19.52
N ARG A 63 -21.33 9.97 -19.79
CA ARG A 63 -21.91 10.86 -18.78
C ARG A 63 -22.50 10.10 -17.60
N LYS A 64 -23.18 8.98 -17.84
CA LYS A 64 -23.72 8.13 -16.76
C LYS A 64 -22.62 7.57 -15.86
N GLN A 65 -21.50 7.12 -16.44
CA GLN A 65 -20.36 6.64 -15.65
C GLN A 65 -19.73 7.75 -14.80
N LEU A 66 -19.49 8.91 -15.41
CA LEU A 66 -18.90 10.06 -14.71
C LEU A 66 -19.84 10.64 -13.65
N ALA A 67 -21.15 10.54 -13.84
CA ALA A 67 -22.13 10.97 -12.84
C ALA A 67 -22.11 10.14 -11.56
N ALA A 68 -21.75 8.86 -11.65
CA ALA A 68 -21.59 7.98 -10.49
C ALA A 68 -20.23 8.16 -9.77
N ALA A 69 -19.25 8.78 -10.44
CA ALA A 69 -17.94 9.04 -9.86
C ALA A 69 -18.03 10.08 -8.73
N ARG A 70 -17.20 9.90 -7.70
CA ARG A 70 -17.16 10.74 -6.51
C ARG A 70 -15.79 11.34 -6.31
N ARG A 71 -15.75 12.59 -5.86
CA ARG A 71 -14.50 13.20 -5.41
C ARG A 71 -14.01 12.50 -4.16
N LEU A 72 -12.75 12.06 -4.16
CA LEU A 72 -12.07 11.49 -3.01
C LEU A 72 -11.05 12.51 -2.49
N PRO A 73 -11.34 13.25 -1.39
CA PRO A 73 -10.41 14.24 -0.85
C PRO A 73 -9.03 13.67 -0.52
N ALA A 74 -8.97 12.40 -0.11
CA ALA A 74 -7.70 11.70 0.13
C ALA A 74 -6.83 11.62 -1.14
N VAL A 75 -7.41 11.29 -2.30
CA VAL A 75 -6.67 11.23 -3.57
C VAL A 75 -6.18 12.63 -3.96
N GLN A 76 -7.02 13.65 -3.81
CA GLN A 76 -6.63 15.04 -4.08
C GLN A 76 -5.48 15.49 -3.17
N LYS A 77 -5.48 15.08 -1.90
CA LYS A 77 -4.37 15.38 -0.98
C LYS A 77 -3.09 14.65 -1.38
N LEU A 78 -3.18 13.40 -1.82
CA LEU A 78 -2.02 12.57 -2.16
C LEU A 78 -1.33 12.97 -3.47
N ILE A 79 -2.05 13.58 -4.43
CA ILE A 79 -1.46 14.02 -5.70
C ILE A 79 -0.74 15.37 -5.59
N MET A 80 -1.03 16.15 -4.55
CA MET A 80 -0.40 17.45 -4.36
C MET A 80 1.05 17.29 -3.89
N PRO A 81 1.98 18.17 -4.31
CA PRO A 81 3.36 18.08 -3.88
C PRO A 81 3.44 18.06 -2.35
N PRO A 82 4.30 17.21 -1.77
CA PRO A 82 4.56 17.28 -0.35
C PRO A 82 5.15 18.65 0.00
N PRO A 83 4.95 19.14 1.24
CA PRO A 83 5.65 20.32 1.71
C PRO A 83 7.16 20.17 1.50
N SER A 84 7.81 21.21 0.98
CA SER A 84 9.27 21.23 0.85
C SER A 84 9.92 21.13 2.23
N GLY A 85 11.03 20.39 2.39
CA GLY A 85 11.84 20.52 3.60
C GLY A 85 12.59 19.30 4.11
N THR A 86 12.52 18.13 3.48
CA THR A 86 13.30 16.97 3.94
C THR A 86 14.18 16.43 2.83
N ALA A 87 15.49 16.39 3.07
CA ALA A 87 16.44 15.76 2.18
C ALA A 87 16.11 14.27 2.03
N LYS A 88 16.21 13.74 0.82
CA LYS A 88 16.00 12.31 0.56
C LYS A 88 17.14 11.52 1.21
N ASN A 89 16.81 10.59 2.10
CA ASN A 89 17.77 9.67 2.73
C ASN A 89 17.72 8.31 2.01
N TRP A 90 18.79 7.95 1.32
CA TRP A 90 18.88 6.69 0.57
C TRP A 90 18.81 5.46 1.47
N GLY A 91 19.50 5.45 2.61
CA GLY A 91 19.48 4.32 3.55
C GLY A 91 18.06 4.06 4.06
N ALA A 92 17.39 5.11 4.54
CA ALA A 92 16.02 5.00 5.03
C ALA A 92 15.00 4.63 3.94
N TYR A 93 15.28 4.93 2.67
CA TYR A 93 14.46 4.50 1.53
C TYR A 93 14.71 3.02 1.21
N ARG A 94 15.98 2.63 1.09
CA ARG A 94 16.43 1.26 0.80
C ARG A 94 15.89 0.26 1.82
N ASP A 95 15.94 0.62 3.11
CA ASP A 95 15.52 -0.26 4.21
C ASP A 95 14.02 -0.56 4.21
N ARG A 96 13.20 0.25 3.51
CA ARG A 96 11.78 -0.08 3.31
C ARG A 96 11.61 -1.29 2.41
N PHE A 97 12.47 -1.47 1.41
CA PHE A 97 12.31 -2.49 0.37
C PHE A 97 13.17 -3.73 0.58
N LEU A 98 14.39 -3.57 1.10
CA LEU A 98 15.31 -4.68 1.30
C LEU A 98 15.18 -5.28 2.70
N THR A 99 13.99 -5.81 3.00
CA THR A 99 13.71 -6.55 4.23
C THR A 99 13.76 -8.06 3.97
N PRO A 100 14.06 -8.89 4.99
CA PRO A 100 14.05 -10.35 4.85
C PRO A 100 12.72 -10.88 4.28
N ASP A 101 11.59 -10.35 4.74
CA ASP A 101 10.26 -10.75 4.27
C ASP A 101 10.05 -10.43 2.79
N ARG A 102 10.48 -9.24 2.33
CA ARG A 102 10.36 -8.85 0.91
C ARG A 102 11.26 -9.66 0.02
N VAL A 103 12.49 -9.96 0.46
CA VAL A 103 13.41 -10.84 -0.27
C VAL A 103 12.82 -12.25 -0.37
N GLY A 104 12.31 -12.80 0.74
CA GLY A 104 11.66 -14.11 0.75
C GLY A 104 10.45 -14.17 -0.17
N ALA A 105 9.60 -13.14 -0.16
CA ALA A 105 8.47 -13.02 -1.07
C ALA A 105 8.90 -12.95 -2.55
N GLY A 106 9.98 -12.22 -2.85
CA GLY A 106 10.57 -12.13 -4.18
C GLY A 106 11.10 -13.48 -4.68
N VAL A 107 11.82 -14.22 -3.85
CA VAL A 107 12.28 -15.59 -4.17
C VAL A 107 11.10 -16.51 -4.44
N ALA A 108 10.07 -16.47 -3.59
CA ALA A 108 8.88 -17.29 -3.78
C ALA A 108 8.11 -16.92 -5.05
N PHE A 109 8.03 -15.62 -5.39
CA PHE A 109 7.45 -15.17 -6.65
C PHE A 109 8.25 -15.66 -7.85
N TRP A 110 9.57 -15.54 -7.80
CA TRP A 110 10.46 -16.05 -8.84
C TRP A 110 10.22 -17.53 -9.09
N GLN A 111 10.29 -18.37 -8.05
CA GLN A 111 10.11 -19.81 -8.16
C GLN A 111 8.76 -20.18 -8.76
N ARG A 112 7.68 -19.48 -8.37
CA ARG A 112 6.34 -19.72 -8.93
C ARG A 112 6.22 -19.34 -10.40
N HIS A 113 6.98 -18.35 -10.87
CA HIS A 113 6.84 -17.77 -12.21
C HIS A 113 8.08 -17.95 -13.09
N GLU A 114 8.99 -18.86 -12.73
CA GLU A 114 10.30 -19.04 -13.36
C GLU A 114 10.19 -19.20 -14.88
N ARG A 115 9.30 -20.06 -15.37
CA ARG A 115 9.05 -20.25 -16.80
C ARG A 115 8.72 -18.92 -17.52
N TRP A 116 7.91 -18.07 -16.91
CA TRP A 116 7.49 -16.80 -17.51
C TRP A 116 8.61 -15.76 -17.45
N LEU A 117 9.37 -15.74 -16.37
CA LEU A 117 10.54 -14.89 -16.22
C LEU A 117 11.61 -15.24 -17.27
N GLN A 118 11.92 -16.54 -17.44
CA GLN A 118 12.85 -17.01 -18.47
C GLN A 118 12.36 -16.68 -19.89
N ALA A 119 11.08 -16.88 -20.17
CA ALA A 119 10.51 -16.51 -21.46
C ALA A 119 10.58 -14.99 -21.71
N ALA A 120 10.39 -14.19 -20.66
CA ALA A 120 10.49 -12.74 -20.76
C ALA A 120 11.91 -12.27 -21.00
N GLU A 121 12.86 -12.85 -20.27
CA GLU A 121 14.29 -12.57 -20.45
C GLU A 121 14.76 -12.96 -21.85
N ALA A 122 14.40 -14.16 -22.33
CA ALA A 122 14.77 -14.59 -23.68
C ALA A 122 14.16 -13.72 -24.80
N ARG A 123 12.93 -13.24 -24.61
CA ARG A 123 12.22 -12.46 -25.63
C ARG A 123 12.62 -10.98 -25.64
N TRP A 124 12.81 -10.38 -24.48
CA TRP A 124 12.99 -8.94 -24.33
C TRP A 124 14.35 -8.53 -23.77
N GLY A 125 15.19 -9.48 -23.35
CA GLY A 125 16.54 -9.21 -22.82
C GLY A 125 16.55 -8.55 -21.45
N VAL A 126 15.42 -8.54 -20.73
CA VAL A 126 15.32 -7.97 -19.38
C VAL A 126 15.60 -9.09 -18.37
N PRO A 127 16.65 -8.97 -17.53
CA PRO A 127 16.96 -9.98 -16.53
C PRO A 127 15.80 -10.20 -15.58
N ALA A 128 15.54 -11.46 -15.21
CA ALA A 128 14.44 -11.83 -14.34
C ALA A 128 14.45 -11.09 -13.00
N GLU A 129 15.62 -10.78 -12.41
CA GLU A 129 15.75 -10.02 -11.17
C GLU A 129 15.26 -8.59 -11.27
N VAL A 130 15.34 -7.97 -12.46
CA VAL A 130 14.81 -6.62 -12.69
C VAL A 130 13.28 -6.66 -12.69
N ILE A 131 12.69 -7.67 -13.35
CA ILE A 131 11.24 -7.87 -13.38
C ILE A 131 10.72 -8.12 -11.96
N VAL A 132 11.34 -9.05 -11.24
CA VAL A 132 10.98 -9.36 -9.85
C VAL A 132 11.16 -8.15 -8.94
N GLY A 133 12.24 -7.37 -9.13
CA GLY A 133 12.49 -6.14 -8.40
C GLY A 133 11.40 -5.09 -8.59
N ILE A 134 10.94 -4.86 -9.83
CA ILE A 134 9.85 -3.92 -10.13
C ILE A 134 8.55 -4.39 -9.46
N VAL A 135 8.17 -5.65 -9.66
CA VAL A 135 6.93 -6.20 -9.07
C VAL A 135 6.97 -6.09 -7.54
N GLY A 136 8.09 -6.41 -6.92
CA GLY A 136 8.26 -6.32 -5.45
C GLY A 136 8.26 -4.89 -4.88
N VAL A 137 8.46 -3.86 -5.72
CA VAL A 137 8.37 -2.45 -5.31
C VAL A 137 6.96 -1.90 -5.50
N GLU A 138 6.26 -2.31 -6.55
CA GLU A 138 4.97 -1.74 -6.97
C GLU A 138 3.75 -2.33 -6.24
N THR A 139 3.82 -3.58 -5.74
CA THR A 139 2.71 -4.28 -5.06
C THR A 139 3.06 -4.73 -3.65
#